data_AF-L5JMA1-F1
#
_entry.id   AF-L5JMA1-F1
#
_cell.length_a   1.000
_cell.length_b   1.000
_cell.length_c   1.000
_cell.angle_alpha   90.00
_cell.angle_beta   90.00
_cell.angle_gamma   90.00
#
_symmetry.space_group_name_H-M   'P 1'
#
loop_
_entity.id
_entity.type
_entity.pdbx_description
1 polymer ?
#
loop_
_entity_poly.entity_id
_entity_poly.type
_entity_poly.pdbx_seq_one_letter_code
_entity_poly.pdbx_strand_id
1 'polypeptide(L)'
;MLIDVRETWEILEYGKIPGSVNIPLNEVGEALQMNPKDFNEKYNEVKPSKSDSLVFSCLAGERSKKALDTAISLGFNSAQHYAGGWKEWATYEYSEKKQGN
;
A
#
# COMPACT_ATOMS: atom_id res chain seq x y z
N MET A 1 -6.89 3.13 4.63
CA MET A 1 -5.85 2.10 4.67
C MET A 1 -4.76 2.46 3.67
N LEU A 2 -3.49 2.42 4.10
CA LEU A 2 -2.32 2.59 3.23
C LEU A 2 -1.78 1.21 2.84
N ILE A 3 -1.73 0.92 1.54
CA ILE A 3 -1.32 -0.39 0.99
C ILE A 3 0.00 -0.20 0.23
N ASP A 4 1.06 -0.85 0.69
CA ASP A 4 2.36 -0.89 0.02
C ASP A 4 2.43 -2.10 -0.91
N VAL A 5 2.44 -1.84 -2.23
CA VAL A 5 2.39 -2.87 -3.27
C VAL A 5 3.75 -3.30 -3.79
N ARG A 6 4.82 -2.95 -3.06
CA ARG A 6 6.15 -3.50 -3.28
C ARG A 6 6.22 -4.98 -2.96
N GLU A 7 7.24 -5.64 -3.49
CA GLU A 7 7.55 -7.02 -3.12
C GLU A 7 7.96 -7.08 -1.65
N THR A 8 7.66 -8.20 -0.97
CA THR A 8 7.96 -8.35 0.46
C THR A 8 9.45 -8.16 0.77
N TRP A 9 10.35 -8.59 -0.12
CA TRP A 9 11.79 -8.39 0.05
C TRP A 9 12.18 -6.91 0.08
N GLU A 10 11.51 -6.04 -0.69
CA GLU A 10 11.78 -4.59 -0.67
C GLU A 10 11.38 -3.98 0.68
N ILE A 11 10.34 -4.52 1.32
CA ILE A 11 9.90 -4.11 2.66
C ILE A 11 10.92 -4.52 3.72
N LEU A 12 11.44 -5.74 3.61
CA LEU A 12 12.44 -6.27 4.55
C LEU A 12 13.77 -5.52 4.44
N GLU A 13 14.19 -5.18 3.23
CA GLU A 13 15.47 -4.51 2.97
C GLU A 13 15.42 -3.01 3.26
N TYR A 14 14.39 -2.31 2.77
CA TYR A 14 14.33 -0.84 2.80
C TYR A 14 13.36 -0.30 3.85
N GLY A 15 12.64 -1.17 4.55
CA GLY A 15 11.56 -0.80 5.45
C GLY A 15 10.28 -0.41 4.70
N LYS A 16 9.28 0.02 5.47
CA LYS A 16 7.98 0.45 4.98
C LYS A 16 7.56 1.80 5.58
N ILE A 17 6.61 2.44 4.90
CA ILE A 17 5.90 3.59 5.45
C ILE A 17 5.15 3.13 6.71
N PRO A 18 5.29 3.80 7.87
CA PRO A 18 4.59 3.44 9.09
C PRO A 18 3.08 3.34 8.87
N GLY A 19 2.45 2.29 9.42
CA GLY A 19 1.03 2.03 9.25
C GLY A 19 0.61 1.46 7.89
N SER A 20 1.55 1.20 6.97
CA SER A 20 1.20 0.49 5.73
C SER A 20 1.10 -1.02 5.91
N VAL A 21 0.16 -1.62 5.19
CA VAL A 21 0.05 -3.07 4.98
C VAL A 21 0.75 -3.44 3.68
N ASN A 22 1.55 -4.50 3.67
CA ASN A 22 2.19 -4.98 2.44
C ASN A 22 1.27 -5.96 1.72
N ILE A 23 0.85 -5.60 0.51
CA ILE A 23 0.08 -6.47 -0.39
C ILE A 23 0.72 -6.34 -1.77
N PRO A 24 1.63 -7.26 -2.17
CA PRO A 24 2.31 -7.20 -3.45
C PRO A 24 1.36 -7.00 -4.63
N LEU A 25 1.78 -6.26 -5.66
CA LEU A 25 0.90 -5.86 -6.76
C LEU A 25 0.15 -7.04 -7.40
N ASN A 26 0.81 -8.17 -7.58
CA ASN A 26 0.23 -9.40 -8.15
C ASN A 26 -0.87 -10.01 -7.27
N GLU A 27 -0.92 -9.68 -5.98
CA GLU A 27 -1.89 -10.19 -5.01
C GLU A 27 -3.07 -9.24 -4.78
N VAL A 28 -2.97 -7.97 -5.20
CA VAL A 28 -3.99 -6.93 -4.93
C VAL A 28 -5.39 -7.35 -5.39
N GLY A 29 -5.52 -7.90 -6.60
CA GLY A 29 -6.82 -8.33 -7.13
C GLY A 29 -7.50 -9.37 -6.24
N GLU A 30 -6.75 -10.42 -5.90
CA GLU A 30 -7.23 -11.50 -5.02
C GLU A 30 -7.52 -10.98 -3.60
N ALA A 31 -6.61 -10.19 -3.02
CA ALA A 31 -6.73 -9.63 -1.68
C ALA A 31 -8.01 -8.78 -1.53
N LEU A 32 -8.34 -7.97 -2.52
CA LEU A 32 -9.53 -7.11 -2.48
C LEU A 32 -10.84 -7.89 -2.69
N GLN A 33 -10.79 -9.12 -3.20
CA GLN A 33 -11.95 -9.97 -3.45
C GLN A 33 -12.13 -11.10 -2.42
N MET A 34 -11.08 -11.57 -1.75
CA MET A 34 -11.15 -12.67 -0.77
C MET A 34 -12.04 -12.35 0.43
N ASN A 35 -12.47 -13.36 1.18
CA ASN A 35 -13.33 -13.10 2.33
C ASN A 35 -12.55 -12.38 3.46
N PRO A 36 -13.24 -11.68 4.39
CA PRO A 36 -12.57 -10.91 5.44
C PRO A 36 -11.70 -11.75 6.39
N LYS A 37 -12.03 -13.03 6.60
CA LYS A 37 -11.28 -13.92 7.48
C LYS A 37 -9.92 -14.24 6.87
N ASP A 38 -9.89 -14.68 5.61
CA ASP A 38 -8.65 -15.02 4.90
C ASP A 38 -7.74 -13.80 4.76
N PHE A 39 -8.33 -12.62 4.52
CA PHE A 39 -7.58 -11.37 4.45
C PHE A 39 -6.88 -11.06 5.79
N ASN A 40 -7.59 -11.22 6.91
CA ASN A 40 -7.02 -11.01 8.23
C ASN A 40 -5.95 -12.06 8.58
N GLU A 41 -6.15 -13.32 8.22
CA GLU A 41 -5.15 -14.37 8.43
C GLU A 41 -3.88 -14.13 7.60
N LYS A 42 -4.01 -13.66 6.35
CA LYS A 42 -2.89 -13.47 5.43
C LYS A 42 -2.11 -12.17 5.68
N TYR A 43 -2.82 -11.06 5.90
CA TYR A 43 -2.20 -9.73 5.99
C TYR A 43 -2.19 -9.14 7.40
N ASN A 44 -2.78 -9.85 8.38
CA ASN A 44 -2.92 -9.39 9.76
C ASN A 44 -3.57 -8.01 9.86
N GLU A 45 -4.58 -7.78 9.02
CA GLU A 45 -5.31 -6.51 8.90
C GLU A 45 -6.79 -6.74 8.60
N VAL A 46 -7.63 -5.75 8.90
CA VAL A 46 -9.06 -5.82 8.60
C VAL A 46 -9.29 -5.56 7.12
N LYS A 47 -10.01 -6.46 6.42
CA LYS A 47 -10.35 -6.27 5.01
C LYS A 47 -11.13 -4.96 4.81
N PRO A 48 -10.70 -4.07 3.90
CA PRO A 48 -11.42 -2.84 3.64
C PRO A 48 -12.75 -3.09 2.90
N SER A 49 -13.75 -2.30 3.24
CA SER A 49 -15.01 -2.18 2.52
C SER A 49 -14.86 -1.30 1.27
N LYS A 50 -15.86 -1.34 0.37
CA LYS A 50 -15.84 -0.57 -0.90
C LYS A 50 -15.88 0.95 -0.71
N SER A 51 -16.36 1.41 0.44
CA SER A 51 -16.43 2.82 0.82
C SER A 51 -15.20 3.32 1.57
N ASP A 52 -14.34 2.42 2.07
CA ASP A 52 -13.16 2.81 2.81
C ASP A 52 -12.13 3.48 1.89
N SER A 53 -11.43 4.47 2.45
CA SER A 53 -10.39 5.17 1.72
C SER A 53 -9.13 4.30 1.62
N LEU A 54 -8.73 3.97 0.39
CA LEU A 54 -7.52 3.23 0.06
C LEU A 54 -6.48 4.16 -0.57
N VAL A 55 -5.25 4.08 -0.09
CA VAL A 55 -4.10 4.73 -0.71
C VAL A 55 -3.08 3.67 -1.05
N PHE A 56 -2.72 3.53 -2.32
CA PHE A 56 -1.68 2.62 -2.77
C PHE A 56 -0.34 3.33 -2.86
N SER A 57 0.72 2.73 -2.35
CA SER A 57 2.10 3.19 -2.48
C SER A 57 2.96 2.08 -3.08
N CYS A 58 4.00 2.43 -3.82
CA CYS A 58 5.04 1.49 -4.23
C CYS A 58 6.41 2.16 -4.14
N LEU A 59 7.42 1.68 -4.86
CA LEU A 59 8.73 2.34 -4.86
C LEU A 59 8.70 3.77 -5.43
N ALA A 60 8.02 3.99 -6.57
CA ALA A 60 8.09 5.23 -7.34
C ALA A 60 6.80 5.55 -8.14
N GLY A 61 5.64 5.09 -7.67
CA GLY A 61 4.33 5.42 -8.25
C GLY A 61 3.77 4.48 -9.33
N GLU A 62 4.61 3.74 -10.07
CA GLU A 62 4.14 2.95 -11.23
C GLU A 62 3.23 1.77 -10.81
N ARG A 63 3.73 0.89 -9.93
CA ARG A 63 2.95 -0.26 -9.43
C ARG A 63 1.70 0.17 -8.66
N SER A 64 1.78 1.24 -7.88
CA SER A 64 0.63 1.76 -7.13
C SER A 64 -0.48 2.31 -8.05
N LYS A 65 -0.13 2.83 -9.23
CA LYS A 65 -1.13 3.22 -10.23
C LYS A 65 -1.88 2.01 -10.77
N LYS A 66 -1.17 0.91 -11.08
CA LYS A 66 -1.78 -0.36 -11.51
C LYS A 66 -2.70 -0.95 -10.43
N ALA A 67 -2.30 -0.85 -9.16
CA ALA A 67 -3.12 -1.29 -8.03
C ALA A 67 -4.39 -0.43 -7.88
N LEU A 68 -4.28 0.89 -8.06
CA LEU A 68 -5.42 1.80 -8.09
C LEU A 68 -6.42 1.41 -9.19
N ASP A 69 -5.95 1.19 -10.42
CA ASP A 69 -6.81 0.79 -11.55
C ASP A 69 -7.56 -0.52 -11.23
N THR A 70 -6.87 -1.47 -10.60
CA THR A 70 -7.45 -2.73 -10.13
C THR A 70 -8.54 -2.48 -9.08
N ALA A 71 -8.27 -1.66 -8.06
CA ALA A 71 -9.24 -1.36 -7.01
C ALA A 71 -10.49 -0.66 -7.55
N ILE A 72 -10.33 0.30 -8.47
CA ILE A 72 -11.45 0.97 -9.15
C ILE A 72 -12.27 -0.04 -9.94
N SER A 73 -11.63 -0.95 -10.70
CA SER A 73 -12.34 -1.99 -11.46
C SER A 73 -13.15 -2.94 -10.58
N LEU A 74 -12.75 -3.09 -9.31
CA LEU A 74 -13.45 -3.89 -8.31
C LEU A 74 -14.51 -3.09 -7.54
N GLY A 75 -14.74 -1.82 -7.87
CA GLY A 75 -15.78 -0.98 -7.27
C GLY A 75 -15.39 -0.34 -5.93
N PHE A 76 -14.10 -0.16 -5.64
CA PHE A 76 -13.68 0.69 -4.53
C PHE A 76 -13.81 2.15 -4.94
N ASN A 77 -14.69 2.89 -4.26
CA ASN A 77 -15.11 4.24 -4.67
C ASN A 77 -14.15 5.32 -4.17
N SER A 78 -13.35 5.01 -3.15
CA SER A 78 -12.37 5.92 -2.56
C SER A 78 -10.99 5.27 -2.63
N ALA A 79 -10.37 5.33 -3.81
CA ALA A 79 -9.04 4.79 -4.04
C ALA A 79 -8.14 5.87 -4.65
N GLN A 80 -6.92 5.97 -4.15
CA GLN A 80 -5.89 6.89 -4.64
C GLN A 80 -4.54 6.16 -4.70
N HIS A 81 -3.59 6.72 -5.42
CA HIS A 81 -2.20 6.26 -5.37
C HIS A 81 -1.27 7.41 -5.01
N TYR A 82 -0.22 7.09 -4.24
CA TYR A 82 0.82 8.04 -3.89
C TYR A 82 1.91 8.02 -4.96
N ALA A 83 1.95 9.06 -5.79
CA ALA A 83 2.81 9.11 -6.99
C ALA A 83 4.31 9.09 -6.67
N GLY A 84 4.76 9.73 -5.58
CA GLY A 84 6.17 9.73 -5.19
C GLY A 84 6.65 8.41 -4.57
N GLY A 85 5.73 7.61 -4.06
CA GLY A 85 6.02 6.31 -3.46
C GLY A 85 6.97 6.38 -2.26
N TRP A 86 7.53 5.22 -1.90
CA TRP A 86 8.50 5.08 -0.82
C TRP A 86 9.74 5.94 -1.04
N LYS A 87 10.20 6.11 -2.28
CA LYS A 87 11.38 6.95 -2.57
C LYS A 87 11.19 8.38 -2.09
N GLU A 88 10.08 9.01 -2.45
CA GLU A 88 9.80 10.38 -2.00
C GLU A 88 9.61 10.41 -0.48
N TRP A 89 8.81 9.49 0.08
CA TRP A 89 8.58 9.42 1.52
C TRP A 89 9.87 9.32 2.34
N ALA A 90 10.79 8.45 1.92
CA ALA A 90 12.07 8.24 2.58
C ALA A 90 12.90 9.53 2.61
N THR A 91 12.84 10.38 1.57
CA THR A 91 13.57 11.66 1.58
C THR A 91 13.10 12.59 2.70
N TYR A 92 11.79 12.64 2.97
CA TYR A 92 11.23 13.46 4.03
C TYR A 92 11.57 12.88 5.42
N GLU A 93 11.41 11.57 5.60
CA GLU A 93 11.75 10.88 6.85
C GLU A 93 13.21 11.10 7.26
N TYR A 94 14.15 11.03 6.31
CA TYR A 94 15.56 11.31 6.58
C TYR A 94 15.84 12.80 6.81
N SER A 95 15.04 13.70 6.24
CA SER A 95 15.19 15.13 6.46
C SER A 95 14.75 15.55 7.86
N GLU A 96 13.65 14.99 8.38
CA GLU A 96 13.15 15.31 9.72
C GLU A 96 14.06 14.74 10.82
N LYS A 97 14.62 13.54 10.63
CA LYS A 97 15.62 12.97 11.55
C LYS A 97 16.90 13.80 11.67
N LYS A 98 17.24 14.62 10.65
CA LYS A 98 18.41 15.51 10.70
C LYS A 98 18.15 16.83 11.40
N GLN A 99 16.90 17.26 11.53
CA GLN A 99 16.55 18.52 12.20
C GLN A 99 16.28 18.36 13.70
N GLY A 100 16.17 17.12 14.19
CA GLY A 100 15.92 16.80 15.60
C GLY A 100 17.14 16.43 16.44
N ASN A 101 18.37 16.61 15.95
CA ASN A 101 19.63 16.35 16.67
C ASN A 101 20.42 17.62 16.94
#